data_AF-A0A645JG97-F1
#
_entry.id   AF-A0A645JG97-F1
#
_cell.length_a   1.000
_cell.length_b   1.000
_cell.length_c   1.000
_cell.angle_alpha   90.00
_cell.angle_beta   90.00
_cell.angle_gamma   90.00
#
_symmetry.space_group_name_H-M   'P 1'
#
loop_
_entity.id
_entity.type
_entity.pdbx_description
1 polymer ?
#
loop_
_entity_poly.entity_id
_entity_poly.type
_entity_poly.pdbx_seq_one_letter_code
_entity_poly.pdbx_strand_id
1 'polypeptide(L)' 'MKTKKINILWLYDDLLDLYGDSGNLMIIKHYLKKNQYQYQIDRKSINDV' A
#
# COMPACT_ATOMS: atom_id res chain seq x y z
N MET A 1 -12.12 20.26 9.21
CA MET A 1 -10.78 19.66 9.06
C MET A 1 -10.78 18.79 7.80
N LYS A 2 -9.89 19.01 6.83
CA LYS A 2 -9.76 18.08 5.69
C LYS A 2 -9.16 16.78 6.22
N THR A 3 -9.91 15.68 6.20
CA THR A 3 -9.39 14.34 6.40
C THR A 3 -8.33 14.08 5.33
N LYS A 4 -7.05 14.03 5.74
CA LYS A 4 -5.95 13.72 4.81
C LYS A 4 -6.01 12.23 4.51
N LYS A 5 -6.36 11.88 3.27
CA LYS A 5 -6.32 10.52 2.75
C LYS A 5 -4.87 10.14 2.43
N ILE A 6 -4.45 8.97 2.87
CA ILE A 6 -3.10 8.44 2.60
C ILE A 6 -3.17 7.56 1.34
N ASN A 7 -2.40 7.91 0.32
CA ASN A 7 -2.29 7.10 -0.90
C ASN A 7 -0.96 6.37 -0.90
N ILE A 8 -0.99 5.06 -1.09
CA ILE A 8 0.17 4.18 -1.11
C ILE A 8 0.25 3.56 -2.50
N LEU A 9 1.39 3.74 -3.18
CA LEU A 9 1.69 3.05 -4.42
C LEU A 9 2.58 1.85 -4.11
N TRP A 10 2.07 0.65 -4.35
CA TRP A 10 2.85 -0.58 -4.28
C TRP A 10 3.42 -0.87 -5.66
N LEU A 11 4.73 -0.63 -5.79
CA LEU A 11 5.46 -0.76 -7.04
C LEU A 11 5.97 -2.18 -7.22
N TYR A 12 5.79 -2.71 -8.42
CA TYR A 12 6.38 -3.97 -8.88
C TYR A 12 6.04 -5.16 -7.98
N ASP A 13 4.78 -5.24 -7.51
CA ASP A 13 4.33 -6.34 -6.65
C ASP A 13 4.44 -7.71 -7.34
N ASP A 14 4.46 -7.72 -8.66
CA ASP A 14 4.66 -8.89 -9.51
C ASP A 14 6.12 -9.37 -9.61
N LEU A 15 7.09 -8.48 -9.40
CA LEU A 15 8.53 -8.77 -9.51
C LEU A 15 9.22 -8.87 -8.15
N LEU A 16 8.73 -8.13 -7.15
CA LEU A 16 9.38 -7.96 -5.85
C LEU A 16 8.75 -8.78 -4.71
N ASP A 17 7.71 -9.57 -4.98
CA ASP A 17 7.05 -10.42 -3.97
C ASP A 17 8.01 -11.47 -3.37
N LEU A 18 9.16 -11.72 -4.01
CA LEU A 18 10.20 -12.62 -3.51
C LEU A 18 10.83 -12.13 -2.18
N TYR A 19 10.73 -10.84 -1.86
CA TYR A 19 11.40 -10.21 -0.71
C TYR A 19 10.46 -9.77 0.43
N GLY A 20 9.18 -10.16 0.39
CA GLY A 20 8.28 -10.04 1.55
C GLY A 20 7.83 -8.62 1.89
N ASP A 21 7.87 -7.71 0.92
CA ASP A 21 7.30 -6.36 1.00
C ASP A 21 5.77 -6.38 1.18
N SER A 22 5.11 -7.45 0.74
CA SER A 22 3.71 -7.76 1.06
C SER A 22 3.42 -7.78 2.56
N GLY A 23 4.37 -8.27 3.38
CA GLY A 23 4.30 -8.25 4.85
C GLY A 23 4.32 -6.82 5.43
N ASN A 24 5.18 -5.95 4.88
CA ASN A 24 5.22 -4.54 5.28
C ASN A 24 3.89 -3.86 4.97
N LEU A 25 3.32 -4.11 3.78
CA LEU A 25 2.03 -3.56 3.38
C LEU A 25 0.90 -4.05 4.31
N MET A 26 0.93 -5.29 4.77
CA MET A 26 -0.05 -5.82 5.74
C MET A 26 -0.02 -5.07 7.07
N ILE A 27 1.17 -4.81 7.61
CA ILE A 27 1.33 -4.08 8.88
C ILE A 27 0.91 -2.63 8.73
N ILE A 28 1.26 -1.97 7.62
CA ILE A 28 0.81 -0.61 7.32
C ILE A 28 -0.73 -0.55 7.28
N LYS A 29 -1.37 -1.48 6.56
CA LYS A 29 -2.85 -1.59 6.52
C LYS A 29 -3.45 -1.81 7.90
N HIS A 30 -2.83 -2.64 8.74
CA HIS A 30 -3.29 -2.90 10.10
C HIS A 30 -3.33 -1.60 10.92
N TYR A 31 -2.25 -0.83 10.95
CA TYR A 31 -2.19 0.41 11.71
C TYR A 31 -3.07 1.52 11.14
N LEU A 32 -3.19 1.63 9.81
CA LEU A 32 -4.09 2.60 9.20
C LEU A 32 -5.55 2.34 9.57
N LYS A 33 -5.99 1.08 9.54
CA LYS A 33 -7.32 0.68 10.00
C LYS A 33 -7.50 0.92 11.50
N LYS A 34 -6.53 0.51 12.33
CA LYS A 34 -6.58 0.66 13.78
C LYS A 34 -6.75 2.11 14.23
N ASN A 35 -6.14 3.05 13.50
CA ASN A 35 -6.20 4.48 13.79
C ASN A 35 -7.25 5.24 12.95
N GLN A 36 -8.14 4.52 12.25
CA GLN A 36 -9.23 5.09 11.47
C GLN A 36 -8.79 6.10 10.39
N TYR A 37 -7.60 5.90 9.81
CA TYR A 37 -7.15 6.70 8.67
C TYR A 37 -7.84 6.24 7.40
N GLN A 38 -8.26 7.20 6.57
CA GLN A 38 -8.66 6.91 5.19
C GLN A 38 -7.43 6.67 4.34
N TYR A 39 -7.40 5.57 3.60
CA TYR A 39 -6.28 5.24 2.73
C TYR A 39 -6.71 4.51 1.44
N GLN A 40 -5.86 4.58 0.42
CA GLN A 40 -5.96 3.82 -0.83
C GLN A 40 -4.61 3.20 -1.15
N ILE A 41 -4.65 1.98 -1.68
CA ILE A 41 -3.47 1.28 -2.16
C ILE A 41 -3.67 1.03 -3.64
N ASP A 42 -2.80 1.60 -4.45
CA ASP A 42 -2.73 1.38 -5.88
C ASP A 42 -1.51 0.49 -6.16
N ARG A 43 -1.64 -0.36 -7.17
CA ARG A 43 -0.54 -1.23 -7.63
C ARG A 43 -0.08 -0.73 -8.99
N LYS A 44 1.22 -0.82 -9.25
CA LYS A 44 1.79 -0.53 -10.56
C LYS A 44 2.91 -1.54 -10.83
N SER A 45 2.60 -2.52 -11.67
CA SER A 45 3.57 -3.45 -12.24
C SER A 45 4.49 -2.74 -13.22
N ILE A 46 5.64 -3.35 -13.53
CA ILE A 46 6.54 -2.85 -14.57
C ILE A 46 5.91 -2.86 -15.97
N ASN A 47 4.92 -3.74 -16.17
CA ASN A 47 4.24 -3.91 -17.44
C ASN A 47 2.96 -3.08 -17.54
N ASP A 48 2.56 -2.40 -16.47
CA ASP A 48 1.43 -1.48 -16.52
C ASP A 48 1.87 -0.23 -17.28
N VAL A 49 1.41 -0.10 -18.53
CA VAL A 49 1.54 1.12 -19.35
C VAL A 49 0.59 2.19 -18.81
#